data_AF-A0A3B9PW13-F1
#
_entry.id   AF-A0A3B9PW13-F1
#
_cell.length_a   1.000
_cell.length_b   1.000
_cell.length_c   1.000
_cell.angle_alpha   90.00
_cell.angle_beta   90.00
_cell.angle_gamma   90.00
#
_symmetry.space_group_name_H-M   'P 1'
#
loop_
_entity.id
_entity.type
_entity.pdbx_description
1 polymer ?
#
loop_
_entity_poly.entity_id
_entity_poly.type
_entity_poly.pdbx_seq_one_letter_code
_entity_poly.pdbx_strand_id
1 'polypeptide(L)' 'SAENKTGLATQSTIYVDGEEVTLVAYNIDGNNYFKLRDLGKVLNFGVDWDPDTKSILIDSHKDFTE' A
#
# COMPACT_ATOMS: atom_id res chain seq x y z
N SER A 1 -21.58 -4.76 -17.83
CA SER A 1 -21.50 -4.92 -16.37
C SER A 1 -20.02 -4.93 -16.00
N ALA A 2 -19.59 -4.15 -15.00
CA ALA A 2 -18.23 -4.33 -14.49
C ALA A 2 -18.18 -5.70 -13.79
N GLU A 3 -17.28 -6.58 -14.23
CA GLU A 3 -17.04 -7.84 -13.54
C GLU A 3 -16.26 -7.56 -12.26
N ASN A 4 -16.75 -8.07 -11.12
CA ASN A 4 -16.02 -7.99 -9.86
C ASN A 4 -14.83 -8.94 -9.93
N LYS A 5 -13.62 -8.42 -9.73
CA LYS A 5 -12.39 -9.21 -9.66
C LYS A 5 -12.05 -9.48 -8.21
N THR A 6 -11.79 -10.75 -7.88
CA THR A 6 -11.38 -11.16 -6.54
C THR A 6 -9.86 -11.12 -6.44
N GLY A 7 -9.34 -10.45 -5.42
CA GLY A 7 -7.91 -10.51 -5.10
C GLY A 7 -7.55 -11.76 -4.32
N LEU A 8 -6.53 -12.48 -4.76
CA LEU A 8 -5.93 -13.58 -4.00
C LEU A 8 -4.80 -13.03 -3.14
N ALA A 9 -4.86 -13.28 -1.83
CA ALA A 9 -3.79 -12.86 -0.93
C ALA A 9 -2.48 -13.58 -1.28
N THR A 10 -1.40 -12.82 -1.36
CA THR A 10 -0.04 -13.30 -1.63
C THR A 10 0.91 -12.77 -0.56
N GLN A 11 1.96 -13.54 -0.25
CA GLN A 11 3.11 -13.00 0.46
C GLN A 11 4.07 -12.46 -0.59
N SER A 12 4.41 -11.18 -0.47
CA SER A 12 5.22 -10.47 -1.44
C SER A 12 6.40 -9.81 -0.74
N THR A 13 7.58 -10.30 -1.09
CA THR A 13 8.85 -9.76 -0.60
C THR A 13 9.23 -8.50 -1.38
N ILE A 14 9.60 -7.45 -0.65
CA ILE A 14 10.26 -6.25 -1.16
C ILE A 14 11.59 -6.05 -0.43
N TYR A 15 12.43 -5.16 -0.95
CA TYR A 15 13.69 -4.79 -0.30
C TYR A 15 13.66 -3.29 0.04
N VAL A 16 13.92 -2.96 1.31
CA VAL A 16 13.98 -1.58 1.81
C VAL A 16 15.37 -1.38 2.38
N ASP A 17 16.12 -0.46 1.80
CA ASP A 17 17.53 -0.22 2.14
C ASP A 17 18.41 -1.50 2.12
N GLY A 18 18.04 -2.45 1.25
CA GLY A 18 18.72 -3.74 1.11
C GLY A 18 18.26 -4.82 2.08
N GLU A 19 17.39 -4.50 3.04
CA GLU A 19 16.78 -5.48 3.94
C GLU A 19 15.48 -6.04 3.37
N GLU A 20 15.27 -7.35 3.56
CA GLU A 20 14.08 -8.04 3.09
C GLU A 20 12.87 -7.74 4.00
N VAL A 21 11.75 -7.31 3.40
CA VAL A 21 10.48 -7.11 4.09
C VAL A 21 9.37 -7.86 3.35
N THR A 22 8.61 -8.68 4.07
CA THR A 22 7.48 -9.42 3.53
C THR A 22 6.16 -8.75 3.89
N LEU A 23 5.39 -8.39 2.89
CA LEU A 23 4.07 -7.79 3.04
C LEU A 23 2.97 -8.68 2.43
N VAL A 24 1.75 -8.53 2.96
CA VAL A 24 0.57 -9.09 2.31
C VAL A 24 0.21 -8.20 1.12
N ALA A 25 0.12 -8.80 -0.06
CA ALA A 25 -0.38 -8.16 -1.26
C ALA A 25 -1.59 -8.96 -1.78
N TYR A 26 -2.22 -8.44 -2.83
CA TYR A 26 -3.35 -9.07 -3.49
C TYR A 26 -3.08 -9.18 -4.98
N ASN A 27 -3.01 -10.41 -5.48
CA ASN A 27 -2.97 -10.65 -6.92
C ASN A 27 -4.37 -10.51 -7.51
N ILE A 28 -4.55 -9.54 -8.39
CA ILE A 28 -5.79 -9.31 -9.14
C ILE A 28 -5.41 -9.30 -10.62
N ASP A 29 -5.89 -10.29 -11.37
CA ASP A 29 -5.60 -10.49 -12.80
C ASP A 29 -4.10 -10.45 -13.14
N GLY A 30 -3.28 -11.16 -12.37
CA GLY A 30 -1.85 -11.25 -12.60
C GLY A 30 -1.04 -10.05 -12.09
N ASN A 31 -1.67 -8.96 -11.68
CA ASN A 31 -1.01 -7.82 -11.06
C ASN A 31 -1.05 -7.91 -9.54
N ASN A 32 0.03 -7.51 -8.89
CA ASN A 32 0.15 -7.58 -7.44
C ASN A 32 -0.04 -6.20 -6.81
N TYR A 33 -0.99 -6.06 -5.88
CA TYR A 33 -1.36 -4.79 -5.24
C TYR A 33 -1.08 -4.83 -3.74
N PHE A 34 -0.38 -3.82 -3.23
CA PHE A 34 -0.15 -3.64 -1.80
C PHE A 34 -1.17 -2.67 -1.20
N LYS A 35 -1.45 -2.84 0.09
CA LYS A 35 -2.15 -1.78 0.84
C LYS A 35 -1.20 -0.58 0.99
N LEU A 36 -1.66 0.59 0.58
CA LEU A 36 -0.84 1.81 0.61
C LEU A 36 -0.35 2.16 2.02
N ARG A 37 -1.19 1.99 3.05
CA ARG A 37 -0.80 2.25 4.45
C ARG A 37 0.26 1.28 4.98
N ASP A 38 0.25 0.02 4.54
CA ASP A 38 1.28 -0.95 4.91
C ASP A 38 2.64 -0.51 4.33
N LEU A 39 2.64 0.01 3.09
CA LEU A 39 3.84 0.63 2.51
C LEU A 39 4.26 1.90 3.26
N GLY A 40 3.31 2.76 3.65
CA GLY A 40 3.57 3.95 4.45
C GLY A 40 4.27 3.62 5.77
N LYS A 41 3.82 2.55 6.44
CA LYS A 41 4.44 2.05 7.68
C LYS A 41 5.87 1.55 7.47
N VAL A 42 6.12 0.77 6.42
CA VAL A 42 7.45 0.21 6.15
C VAL A 42 8.44 1.27 5.66
N LEU A 43 7.99 2.20 4.82
CA LEU A 43 8.82 3.24 4.20
C LEU A 43 8.81 4.57 4.99
N ASN A 44 8.10 4.60 6.11
CA ASN A 44 7.91 5.76 6.99
C ASN A 44 7.46 7.04 6.27
N PHE A 45 6.34 6.98 5.55
CA PHE A 45 5.66 8.15 4.98
C PHE A 45 4.20 8.24 5.42
N GLY A 46 3.70 9.47 5.53
CA GLY A 46 2.33 9.78 5.93
C GLY A 46 1.32 9.45 4.83
N VAL A 47 0.19 8.84 5.23
CA VAL A 47 -0.97 8.58 4.38
C VAL A 47 -2.23 9.08 5.09
N ASP A 48 -2.84 10.13 4.54
CA ASP A 48 -4.02 10.78 5.13
C ASP A 48 -5.18 10.87 4.14
N TRP A 49 -6.38 11.13 4.68
CA TRP A 49 -7.56 11.46 3.88
C TRP A 49 -7.83 12.95 3.98
N ASP A 50 -7.93 13.62 2.84
CA ASP A 50 -8.44 14.98 2.73
C ASP A 50 -9.95 14.94 2.43
N PRO A 51 -10.82 15.28 3.40
CA PRO A 51 -12.26 15.25 3.19
C PRO A 51 -12.77 16.38 2.30
N ASP A 52 -12.07 17.50 2.20
CA ASP A 52 -12.50 18.68 1.45
C ASP A 52 -12.33 18.43 -0.06
N THR A 53 -11.18 17.87 -0.44
CA THR A 53 -10.89 17.54 -1.84
C THR A 53 -11.29 16.11 -2.21
N LYS A 54 -11.64 15.28 -1.22
CA LYS A 54 -11.92 13.84 -1.37
C LYS A 54 -10.72 13.09 -1.95
N SER A 55 -9.54 13.35 -1.39
CA SER A 55 -8.26 12.86 -1.91
C SER A 55 -7.50 12.05 -0.86
N ILE A 56 -6.63 11.15 -1.33
CA ILE A 56 -5.59 10.56 -0.49
C ILE A 56 -4.37 11.48 -0.56
N LEU A 57 -3.86 11.90 0.59
CA LEU A 57 -2.61 12.63 0.72
C LEU A 57 -1.48 11.65 1.01
N ILE A 58 -0.37 11.81 0.30
CA ILE A 58 0.87 11.07 0.51
C ILE A 58 1.97 12.09 0.74
N ASP A 59 2.65 12.01 1.88
CA ASP A 59 3.67 12.99 2.27
C ASP A 59 4.91 12.28 2.84
N SER A 60 6.02 12.35 2.11
CA SER A 60 7.31 11.78 2.51
C SER A 60 8.05 12.61 3.56
N HIS A 61 7.56 13.80 3.91
CA HIS A 61 8.12 14.63 4.98
C HIS A 61 7.40 14.44 6.31
N LYS A 62 6.34 13.63 6.33
CA LYS A 62 5.63 13.22 7.54
C LYS A 62 5.89 11.74 7.78
N ASP A 63 6.20 11.42 9.02
CA ASP A 63 6.29 10.04 9.47
C ASP A 63 4.91 9.37 9.43
N PHE A 64 4.91 8.05 9.30
CA PHE A 64 3.67 7.27 9.41
C PHE A 64 3.12 7.31 10.85
N THR A 65 1.80 7.44 10.98
CA THR A 65 1.07 7.34 12.26
C THR A 65 -0.09 6.34 12.14
N GLU A 66 -0.29 5.53 13.19
CA GLU A 66 -1.41 4.58 13.31
C GLU A 66 -2.76 5.29 13.56
#